data_AF-A0A6A4GFV5-F1
#
_entry.id   AF-A0A6A4GFV5-F1
#
_cell.length_a   1.000
_cell.length_b   1.000
_cell.length_c   1.000
_cell.angle_alpha   90.00
_cell.angle_beta   90.00
_cell.angle_gamma   90.00
#
_symmetry.space_group_name_H-M   'P 1'
#
loop_
_entity.id
_entity.type
_entity.pdbx_description
1 polymer ?
#
loop_
_entity_poly.entity_id
_entity_poly.type
_entity_poly.pdbx_seq_one_letter_code
_entity_poly.pdbx_strand_id
1 'polypeptide(L)' 'RHILQSALASVSLETMRQWEHRVYRWIDAYRDGLGAKDAQKRVKDFSSKKYKSHRRVPEALAHTFD' A
#
# COMPACT_ATOMS: atom_id res chain seq x y z
N ARG A 1 -14.82 25.52 -3.72
CA ARG A 1 -15.39 24.30 -3.08
C ARG A 1 -15.89 23.27 -4.10
N HIS A 2 -16.45 23.67 -5.25
CA HIS A 2 -16.97 22.76 -6.28
C HIS A 2 -15.93 21.80 -6.90
N ILE A 3 -14.70 22.27 -7.11
CA ILE A 3 -13.64 21.51 -7.82
C ILE A 3 -13.22 20.24 -7.05
N LEU A 4 -13.15 20.32 -5.71
CA LEU A 4 -12.73 19.21 -4.88
C LEU A 4 -13.74 18.04 -4.92
N GLN A 5 -15.04 18.37 -4.94
CA GLN A 5 -16.10 17.36 -4.98
C GLN A 5 -16.13 16.65 -6.33
N SER A 6 -15.99 17.38 -7.43
CA SER A 6 -15.93 16.81 -8.77
C SER A 6 -14.68 15.93 -8.95
N ALA A 7 -13.53 16.35 -8.40
CA ALA A 7 -12.31 15.56 -8.44
C ALA A 7 -12.42 14.26 -7.63
N LEU A 8 -12.99 14.31 -6.42
CA LEU A 8 -13.21 13.11 -5.61
C LEU A 8 -14.22 12.15 -6.24
N ALA A 9 -15.27 12.68 -6.88
CA ALA A 9 -16.25 11.87 -7.61
C ALA A 9 -15.65 11.17 -8.86
N SER A 10 -14.54 11.68 -9.40
CA SER A 10 -13.84 11.09 -10.55
C SER A 10 -12.92 9.91 -10.19
N VAL A 11 -12.66 9.69 -8.90
CA VAL A 11 -11.82 8.59 -8.42
C VAL A 11 -12.70 7.46 -7.92
N SER A 12 -12.47 6.24 -8.39
CA SER A 12 -13.26 5.10 -7.92
C SER A 12 -12.97 4.78 -6.44
N LEU A 13 -13.98 4.26 -5.74
CA LEU A 13 -13.82 3.76 -4.37
C LEU A 13 -12.73 2.69 -4.26
N GLU A 14 -12.57 1.88 -5.31
CA GLU A 14 -11.50 0.88 -5.37
C GLU A 14 -10.12 1.54 -5.37
N THR A 15 -9.93 2.57 -6.19
CA THR A 15 -8.68 3.35 -6.20
C THR A 15 -8.45 4.00 -4.83
N MET A 16 -9.46 4.62 -4.22
CA MET A 16 -9.30 5.21 -2.88
C MET A 16 -8.84 4.18 -1.84
N ARG A 17 -9.44 2.99 -1.83
CA ARG A 17 -9.04 1.87 -0.93
C ARG A 17 -7.63 1.36 -1.21
N GLN A 18 -7.23 1.28 -2.48
CA GLN A 18 -5.86 0.87 -2.84
C GLN A 18 -4.81 1.86 -2.33
N TRP A 19 -5.12 3.15 -2.29
CA TRP A 19 -4.21 4.20 -1.82
C TRP A 19 -4.26 4.42 -0.31
N GLU A 20 -5.35 4.06 0.37
CA GLU A 20 -5.51 4.20 1.82
C GLU A 20 -4.35 3.56 2.60
N HIS A 21 -4.00 2.31 2.30
CA HIS A 21 -2.89 1.62 2.98
C HIS A 21 -1.56 2.36 2.80
N ARG A 22 -1.34 2.94 1.62
CA ARG A 22 -0.12 3.70 1.32
C ARG A 22 -0.06 4.99 2.12
N VAL A 23 -1.19 5.66 2.34
CA VAL A 23 -1.28 6.89 3.15
C VAL A 23 -0.90 6.60 4.61
N TYR A 24 -1.42 5.53 5.21
CA TYR A 24 -1.03 5.14 6.57
C TYR A 24 0.49 4.92 6.71
N ARG A 25 1.12 4.25 5.73
CA ARG A 25 2.58 4.05 5.74
C ARG A 25 3.39 5.35 5.63
N TRP A 26 2.88 6.34 4.89
CA TRP A 26 3.49 7.66 4.85
C TRP A 26 3.36 8.39 6.19
N ILE A 27 2.19 8.33 6.83
CA ILE A 27 1.95 8.93 8.15
C ILE A 27 2.90 8.32 9.18
N ASP A 28 3.01 6.99 9.22
CA ASP A 28 3.93 6.29 10.13
C ASP A 28 5.39 6.68 9.87
N ALA A 29 5.79 6.77 8.61
CA ALA A 29 7.16 7.16 8.27
C ALA A 29 7.51 8.57 8.76
N TYR A 30 6.58 9.52 8.62
CA TYR A 30 6.79 10.88 9.14
C TYR A 30 6.71 10.94 10.67
N ARG A 31 5.85 10.15 11.31
CA ARG A 31 5.80 10.02 12.78
C ARG A 31 7.12 9.51 13.34
N ASP A 32 7.79 8.61 12.62
CA ASP A 32 9.10 8.09 12.99
C ASP A 32 10.25 9.04 12.64
N GLY A 33 9.96 10.28 12.22
CA GLY A 33 10.94 11.32 11.93
C GLY A 33 11.72 11.12 10.62
N LEU A 34 11.25 10.23 9.72
CA LEU A 34 11.93 9.99 8.45
C LEU A 34 11.77 11.19 7.51
N GLY A 35 12.88 11.57 6.89
CA GLY A 35 12.87 12.52 5.77
C GLY A 35 12.20 11.90 4.52
N ALA A 36 11.82 12.76 3.57
CA ALA A 36 11.03 12.36 2.40
C ALA A 36 11.64 11.18 1.60
N LYS A 37 12.97 11.14 1.42
CA LYS A 37 13.65 10.05 0.70
C LYS A 37 13.56 8.71 1.44
N ASP A 38 13.77 8.73 2.76
CA ASP A 38 13.75 7.52 3.59
C ASP A 38 12.32 7.02 3.81
N ALA A 39 11.38 7.95 3.99
CA ALA A 39 9.96 7.64 4.02
C ALA A 39 9.49 6.98 2.71
N GLN A 40 9.91 7.51 1.55
CA GLN A 40 9.60 6.90 0.25
C GLN A 40 10.15 5.48 0.13
N LYS A 41 11.39 5.24 0.59
CA LYS A 41 12.01 3.90 0.59
C LYS A 41 11.18 2.93 1.44
N ARG A 42 10.80 3.34 2.65
CA ARG A 42 9.98 2.53 3.57
C ARG A 42 8.60 2.23 3.00
N VAL A 43 7.91 3.22 2.44
CA VAL A 43 6.60 3.01 1.81
C VAL A 43 6.71 2.08 0.60
N LYS A 44 7.80 2.16 -0.17
CA LYS A 44 8.06 1.27 -1.31
C LYS A 44 8.27 -0.18 -0.89
N ASP A 45 8.77 -0.43 0.32
CA ASP A 45 8.89 -1.80 0.84
C ASP A 45 7.53 -2.48 0.98
N PHE A 46 6.48 -1.73 1.31
CA PHE A 46 5.10 -2.23 1.37
C PHE A 46 4.42 -2.31 0.00
N SER A 47 5.14 -2.06 -1.10
CA SER A 47 4.57 -2.23 -2.43
C SER A 47 4.32 -3.71 -2.74
N SER A 48 3.23 -3.96 -3.46
CA SER A 48 2.85 -5.29 -3.94
C SER A 48 3.96 -5.98 -4.74
N LYS A 49 4.88 -5.22 -5.38
CA LYS A 49 6.05 -5.77 -6.08
C LYS A 49 7.00 -6.55 -5.16
N LYS A 50 7.19 -6.11 -3.92
CA LYS A 50 8.08 -6.78 -2.94
C LYS A 50 7.41 -7.99 -2.27
N TYR A 51 6.09 -7.95 -2.13
CA TYR A 51 5.31 -9.02 -1.49
C TYR A 51 4.67 -10.03 -2.45
N LYS A 52 4.78 -9.86 -3.78
CA LYS A 52 4.23 -10.78 -4.78
C LYS A 52 4.83 -12.19 -4.69
N SER A 53 6.10 -12.33 -4.29
CA SER A 53 6.73 -13.64 -4.08
C SER A 53 6.29 -14.32 -2.79
N HIS A 54 6.05 -13.56 -1.71
CA HIS A 54 5.67 -14.09 -0.39
C HIS A 54 4.24 -14.64 -0.32
N ARG A 55 3.42 -14.45 -1.36
CA ARG A 55 2.07 -15.01 -1.47
C ARG A 55 2.04 -16.37 -2.19
N ARG A 56 3.19 -16.91 -2.57
CA ARG A 56 3.28 -18.30 -3.04
C ARG A 56 3.52 -19.20 -1.84
N VAL A 57 2.49 -19.96 -1.48
CA VAL A 57 2.66 -21.13 -0.62
C VAL A 57 3.43 -22.17 -1.42
N PRO A 58 4.57 -22.69 -0.93
CA PRO A 58 5.25 -23.81 -1.57
C PRO A 58 4.27 -25.00 -1.73
N GLU A 59 4.24 -25.65 -2.89
CA GLU A 59 3.33 -26.78 -3.14
C GLU A 59 3.45 -27.87 -2.07
N ALA A 60 4.67 -28.14 -1.59
CA ALA A 60 4.92 -29.08 -0.50
C ALA A 60 4.19 -28.69 0.81
N LEU A 61 4.07 -27.38 1.10
CA LEU A 61 3.34 -26.87 2.26
C LEU A 61 1.83 -26.79 2.00
N ALA A 62 1.40 -26.62 0.74
CA ALA A 62 -0.01 -26.69 0.39
C ALA A 62 -0.56 -28.12 0.59
N HIS A 63 0.19 -29.14 0.16
CA HIS A 63 -0.19 -30.55 0.30
C HIS A 63 -0.32 -31.05 1.74
N THR A 64 0.26 -30.36 2.73
CA THR A 64 0.06 -30.72 4.14
C THR A 64 -1.30 -30.31 4.70
N PHE A 65 -2.09 -29.52 3.95
CA PHE A 65 -3.41 -29.04 4.35
C PHE A 65 -4.57 -29.62 3.51
N ASP A 66 -4.31 -30.55 2.59
CA ASP A 66 -5.29 -31.41 1.91
C ASP A 66 -5.57 -32.68 2.74
#